data_AF-A0A7R9Q1C8-F1
#
_entry.id   AF-A0A7R9Q1C8-F1
#
_cell.length_a   1.000
_cell.length_b   1.000
_cell.length_c   1.000
_cell.angle_alpha   90.00
_cell.angle_beta   90.00
_cell.angle_gamma   90.00
#
_symmetry.space_group_name_H-M   'P 1'
#
loop_
_entity.id
_entity.type
_entity.pdbx_description
1 polymer ?
#
loop_
_entity_poly.entity_id
_entity_poly.type
_entity_poly.pdbx_seq_one_letter_code
_entity_poly.pdbx_strand_id
1 'polypeptide(L)'
;MINYLLSQNWVLYWLPLSVAFTVIYRYYTRNFNYFTKMGVNGPKPVIIFGNLWELLFTSKDKLDIKRVRKYGKLFGIFDGNKPLLQIADPVLIKQILVKDFHMFTDRPLISNASHPIANQMVAMATRG
;
A
#
# COMPACT_ATOMS: atom_id res chain seq x y z
N MET A 1 -42.71 -15.96 -14.32
CA MET A 1 -41.28 -16.13 -14.64
C MET A 1 -40.36 -15.69 -13.50
N ILE A 2 -40.52 -14.48 -12.93
CA ILE A 2 -39.72 -14.00 -11.79
C ILE A 2 -39.84 -14.88 -10.53
N ASN A 3 -41.06 -15.32 -10.18
CA ASN A 3 -41.28 -16.18 -9.01
C ASN A 3 -40.69 -17.59 -9.15
N TYR A 4 -40.50 -18.09 -10.37
CA TYR A 4 -39.86 -19.38 -10.65
C TYR A 4 -38.33 -19.31 -10.53
N LEU A 5 -37.74 -18.16 -10.86
CA LEU A 5 -36.32 -17.90 -10.64
C LEU A 5 -36.03 -17.73 -9.13
N LEU A 6 -36.92 -17.05 -8.40
CA LEU A 6 -36.82 -16.89 -6.95
C LEU A 6 -37.09 -18.20 -6.17
N SER A 7 -37.84 -19.15 -6.73
CA SER A 7 -38.11 -20.46 -6.09
C SER A 7 -36.94 -21.46 -6.25
N GLN A 8 -35.92 -21.11 -7.03
CA GLN A 8 -34.76 -21.95 -7.28
C GLN A 8 -33.62 -21.54 -6.35
N ASN A 9 -33.20 -22.44 -5.46
CA ASN A 9 -32.27 -22.19 -4.35
C ASN A 9 -30.92 -21.56 -4.76
N TRP A 10 -30.51 -21.66 -6.03
CA TRP A 10 -29.27 -21.06 -6.50
C TRP A 10 -29.27 -19.53 -6.34
N VAL A 11 -30.40 -18.84 -6.58
CA VAL A 11 -30.47 -17.36 -6.43
C VAL A 11 -30.16 -16.92 -4.99
N LEU A 12 -30.58 -17.71 -4.00
CA LEU A 12 -30.31 -17.46 -2.58
C LEU A 12 -28.81 -17.51 -2.23
N TYR A 13 -28.00 -18.25 -3.00
CA TYR A 13 -26.55 -18.33 -2.77
C TYR A 13 -25.75 -17.38 -3.67
N TRP A 14 -26.09 -17.30 -4.95
CA TRP A 14 -25.34 -16.50 -5.93
C TRP A 14 -25.53 -14.99 -5.73
N LEU A 15 -26.71 -14.53 -5.31
CA LEU A 15 -26.97 -13.12 -5.05
C LEU A 15 -26.12 -12.58 -3.88
N PRO A 16 -26.15 -13.15 -2.66
CA PRO A 16 -25.29 -12.67 -1.58
C PRO A 16 -23.81 -12.87 -1.87
N LEU A 17 -23.42 -13.93 -2.59
CA LEU A 17 -22.03 -14.13 -3.01
C LEU A 17 -21.55 -13.00 -3.94
N SER A 18 -22.38 -12.60 -4.91
CA SER A 18 -22.09 -11.47 -5.81
C SER A 18 -21.99 -10.14 -5.07
N VAL A 19 -22.90 -9.89 -4.12
CA VAL A 19 -22.87 -8.71 -3.27
C VAL A 19 -21.62 -8.70 -2.40
N ALA A 20 -21.30 -9.80 -1.73
CA ALA A 20 -20.09 -9.95 -0.92
C ALA A 20 -18.83 -9.71 -1.74
N PHE A 21 -18.73 -10.31 -2.94
CA PHE A 21 -17.59 -10.12 -3.83
C PHE A 21 -17.42 -8.65 -4.24
N THR A 22 -18.53 -7.97 -4.54
CA THR A 22 -18.52 -6.54 -4.89
C THR A 22 -18.08 -5.66 -3.72
N VAL A 23 -18.59 -5.92 -2.51
CA VAL A 23 -18.20 -5.21 -1.28
C VAL A 23 -16.70 -5.41 -1.01
N ILE A 24 -16.22 -6.65 -1.09
CA ILE A 24 -14.81 -6.99 -0.91
C ILE A 24 -13.96 -6.27 -1.95
N TYR A 25 -14.34 -6.34 -3.23
CA TYR A 25 -13.62 -5.68 -4.32
C TYR A 25 -13.51 -4.17 -4.08
N ARG A 26 -14.63 -3.51 -3.74
CA ARG A 26 -14.63 -2.07 -3.44
C ARG A 26 -13.80 -1.74 -2.20
N TYR A 27 -13.83 -2.57 -1.17
CA TYR A 27 -13.03 -2.37 0.03
C TYR A 27 -11.52 -2.39 -0.25
N TYR A 28 -11.06 -3.33 -1.08
CA TYR A 28 -9.63 -3.42 -1.43
C TYR A 28 -9.19 -2.34 -2.42
N THR A 29 -10.07 -1.91 -3.33
CA THR A 29 -9.74 -0.91 -4.38
C THR A 29 -10.02 0.54 -3.99
N ARG A 30 -10.66 0.80 -2.83
CA ARG A 30 -11.12 2.13 -2.40
C ARG A 30 -10.07 3.25 -2.49
N ASN A 31 -8.80 2.92 -2.27
CA ASN A 31 -7.71 3.90 -2.19
C ASN A 31 -6.88 4.00 -3.48
N PHE A 32 -7.11 3.18 -4.50
CA PHE A 32 -6.22 3.11 -5.67
C PHE A 32 -6.17 4.41 -6.50
N ASN A 33 -7.16 5.28 -6.34
CA ASN A 33 -7.20 6.59 -6.99
C ASN A 33 -6.50 7.69 -6.18
N TYR A 34 -5.92 7.39 -5.01
CA TYR A 34 -5.32 8.39 -4.11
C TYR A 34 -4.25 9.26 -4.79
N PHE A 35 -3.24 8.63 -5.40
CA PHE A 35 -2.16 9.37 -6.06
C PHE A 35 -2.60 10.02 -7.37
N THR A 36 -3.49 9.37 -8.13
CA THR A 36 -4.05 9.95 -9.36
C THR A 36 -4.81 11.25 -9.08
N LYS A 37 -5.56 11.32 -7.97
CA LYS A 37 -6.25 12.55 -7.54
C LYS A 37 -5.29 13.69 -7.16
N MET A 38 -4.07 13.37 -6.75
CA MET A 38 -3.04 14.35 -6.39
C MET A 38 -2.08 14.67 -7.56
N GLY A 39 -2.30 14.10 -8.75
CA GLY A 39 -1.38 14.27 -9.88
C GLY A 39 -0.03 13.56 -9.70
N VAL A 40 0.06 12.60 -8.78
CA VAL A 40 1.29 11.84 -8.51
C VAL A 40 1.29 10.56 -9.33
N ASN A 41 2.37 10.34 -10.07
CA ASN A 41 2.56 9.15 -10.90
C ASN A 41 2.97 7.93 -10.07
N GLY A 42 2.80 6.72 -10.62
CA GLY A 42 3.21 5.48 -9.96
C GLY A 42 2.77 4.20 -10.67
N PRO A 43 3.28 3.03 -10.25
CA PRO A 43 2.82 1.74 -10.75
C PRO A 43 1.37 1.46 -10.34
N LYS A 44 0.60 0.85 -11.27
CA LYS A 44 -0.77 0.45 -11.01
C LYS A 44 -0.80 -0.71 -9.99
N PRO A 45 -1.53 -0.57 -8.87
CA PRO A 45 -1.59 -1.61 -7.86
C PRO A 45 -2.42 -2.81 -8.32
N VAL A 46 -2.01 -4.01 -7.89
CA VAL A 46 -2.78 -5.25 -8.01
C VAL A 46 -3.73 -5.37 -6.82
N ILE A 47 -4.89 -5.98 -7.02
CA ILE A 47 -5.90 -6.18 -5.96
C ILE A 47 -5.27 -7.04 -4.84
N ILE A 48 -5.63 -6.75 -3.58
CA ILE A 48 -5.12 -7.38 -2.34
C ILE A 48 -3.68 -6.99 -2.00
N PHE A 49 -2.72 -7.19 -2.90
CA PHE A 49 -1.27 -7.03 -2.60
C PHE A 49 -0.70 -5.65 -2.98
N GLY A 50 -1.45 -4.82 -3.69
CA GLY A 50 -0.97 -3.53 -4.16
C GLY A 50 0.22 -3.70 -5.09
N ASN A 51 1.34 -3.06 -4.75
CA ASN A 51 2.61 -3.09 -5.47
C ASN A 51 3.68 -3.95 -4.75
N LEU A 52 3.33 -4.65 -3.66
CA LEU A 52 4.27 -5.51 -2.93
C LEU A 52 4.56 -6.83 -3.63
N TRP A 53 3.64 -7.33 -4.46
CA TRP A 53 3.80 -8.60 -5.16
C TRP A 53 5.09 -8.67 -6.01
N GLU A 54 5.57 -7.52 -6.51
CA GLU A 54 6.83 -7.41 -7.27
C GLU A 54 8.06 -7.82 -6.44
N LEU A 55 7.98 -7.75 -5.10
CA LEU A 55 9.06 -8.19 -4.20
C LEU A 55 9.22 -9.71 -4.15
N LEU A 56 8.22 -10.48 -4.58
CA LEU A 56 8.33 -11.94 -4.69
C LEU A 56 9.26 -12.36 -5.84
N PHE A 57 9.45 -11.48 -6.83
CA PHE A 57 10.21 -11.78 -8.05
C PHE A 57 11.52 -11.00 -8.15
N THR A 58 11.74 -9.99 -7.32
CA THR A 58 12.91 -9.09 -7.41
C THR A 58 13.20 -8.45 -6.05
N SER A 59 14.49 -8.22 -5.75
CA SER A 59 14.88 -7.52 -4.52
C SER A 59 14.42 -6.06 -4.51
N LYS A 60 14.14 -5.54 -3.31
CA LYS A 60 13.64 -4.18 -3.10
C LYS A 60 14.53 -3.13 -3.76
N ASP A 61 15.84 -3.24 -3.63
CA ASP A 61 16.78 -2.23 -4.13
C ASP A 61 16.72 -2.12 -5.66
N LYS A 62 16.68 -3.26 -6.37
CA LYS A 62 16.55 -3.30 -7.83
C LYS A 62 15.21 -2.72 -8.28
N LEU A 63 14.15 -3.04 -7.54
CA LEU A 63 12.81 -2.55 -7.80
C LEU A 63 12.69 -1.04 -7.61
N ASP A 64 13.27 -0.52 -6.52
CA ASP A 64 13.29 0.91 -6.21
C ASP A 64 14.08 1.70 -7.28
N ILE A 65 15.26 1.21 -7.69
CA ILE A 65 16.03 1.82 -8.78
C ILE A 65 15.23 1.84 -10.08
N LYS A 66 14.57 0.72 -10.43
CA LYS A 66 13.72 0.62 -11.62
C LYS A 66 12.55 1.60 -11.58
N ARG A 67 11.90 1.73 -10.43
CA ARG A 67 10.75 2.64 -10.25
C ARG A 67 11.17 4.10 -10.26
N VAL A 68 12.27 4.47 -9.60
CA VAL A 68 12.82 5.84 -9.64
C VAL A 68 13.18 6.23 -11.07
N ARG A 69 13.81 5.33 -11.84
CA ARG A 69 14.11 5.58 -13.26
C ARG A 69 12.86 5.77 -14.13
N LYS A 70 11.76 5.09 -13.80
CA LYS A 70 10.53 5.10 -14.61
C LYS A 70 9.54 6.20 -14.24
N TYR A 71 9.37 6.47 -12.95
CA TYR A 71 8.35 7.38 -12.42
C TYR A 71 8.94 8.68 -11.84
N GLY A 72 10.27 8.77 -11.75
CA GLY A 72 10.98 9.94 -11.24
C GLY A 72 11.31 9.84 -9.75
N LYS A 73 11.76 10.96 -9.17
CA LYS A 73 12.20 11.04 -7.76
C LYS A 73 11.06 11.06 -6.75
N LEU A 74 9.81 11.21 -7.20
CA LEU A 74 8.62 11.24 -6.35
C LEU A 74 7.49 10.48 -7.05
N PHE A 75 7.04 9.39 -6.44
CA PHE A 75 5.96 8.58 -6.98
C PHE A 75 5.21 7.82 -5.89
N GLY A 76 3.96 7.47 -6.17
CA GLY A 76 3.10 6.72 -5.25
C GLY A 76 3.14 5.23 -5.51
N ILE A 77 3.21 4.43 -4.45
CA ILE A 77 3.00 2.98 -4.48
C ILE A 77 1.88 2.60 -3.50
N PHE A 78 1.49 1.34 -3.49
CA PHE A 78 0.46 0.85 -2.58
C PHE A 78 0.98 -0.41 -1.90
N ASP A 79 0.95 -0.43 -0.58
CA ASP A 79 1.13 -1.64 0.22
C ASP A 79 -0.26 -2.20 0.54
N GLY A 80 -0.66 -3.24 -0.19
CA GLY A 80 -2.05 -3.66 -0.24
C GLY A 80 -2.96 -2.51 -0.72
N ASN A 81 -3.82 -2.01 0.16
CA ASN A 81 -4.68 -0.84 -0.09
C ASN A 81 -4.17 0.46 0.56
N LYS A 82 -2.99 0.45 1.20
CA LYS A 82 -2.42 1.61 1.88
C LYS A 82 -1.57 2.42 0.89
N PRO A 83 -1.90 3.71 0.63
CA PRO A 83 -1.05 4.56 -0.20
C PRO A 83 0.27 4.85 0.51
N LEU A 84 1.38 4.73 -0.23
CA LEU A 84 2.72 5.05 0.25
C LEU A 84 3.41 5.97 -0.76
N LEU A 85 3.89 7.12 -0.31
CA LEU A 85 4.64 8.04 -1.14
C LEU A 85 6.12 7.71 -1.05
N GLN A 86 6.75 7.40 -2.18
CA GLN A 86 8.18 7.12 -2.27
C GLN A 86 8.90 8.38 -2.74
N ILE A 87 9.93 8.77 -1.98
CA ILE A 87 10.69 10.00 -2.19
C ILE A 87 12.17 9.62 -2.30
N ALA A 88 12.79 9.97 -3.42
CA ALA A 88 14.19 9.75 -3.73
C ALA A 88 14.96 11.08 -3.94
N ASP A 89 14.35 12.21 -3.58
CA ASP A 89 15.00 13.53 -3.61
C ASP A 89 15.70 13.83 -2.28
N PRO A 90 17.04 13.98 -2.25
CA PRO A 90 17.78 14.29 -1.04
C PRO A 90 17.33 15.57 -0.32
N VAL A 91 16.85 16.58 -1.06
CA VAL A 91 16.39 17.85 -0.48
C VAL A 91 15.11 17.63 0.32
N LEU A 92 14.13 16.93 -0.29
CA LEU A 92 12.87 16.59 0.39
C LEU A 92 13.09 15.63 1.56
N ILE A 93 13.96 14.63 1.39
CA ILE A 93 14.32 13.69 2.46
C ILE A 93 14.93 14.45 3.64
N LYS A 94 15.88 15.37 3.39
CA LYS A 94 16.48 16.19 4.44
C LYS A 94 15.44 17.06 5.15
N GLN A 95 14.51 17.65 4.40
CA GLN A 95 13.45 18.44 4.99
C GLN A 95 12.56 17.59 5.90
N ILE A 96 12.07 16.45 5.41
CA ILE A 96 11.20 15.54 6.15
C ILE A 96 11.89 14.96 7.40
N LEU A 97 13.14 14.51 7.26
CA LEU A 97 13.84 13.81 8.34
C LEU A 97 14.54 14.74 9.34
N VAL A 98 14.73 16.02 9.02
CA VAL A 98 15.41 16.99 9.91
C VAL A 98 14.46 18.07 10.40
N LYS A 99 13.78 18.79 9.49
CA LYS A 99 12.93 19.93 9.86
C LYS A 99 11.57 19.47 10.36
N ASP A 100 10.99 18.51 9.65
CA ASP A 100 9.60 18.08 9.85
C ASP A 100 9.50 16.75 10.59
N PHE A 101 10.60 16.28 11.22
CA PHE A 101 10.70 14.95 11.83
C PHE A 101 9.57 14.66 12.81
N HIS A 102 9.15 15.68 13.57
CA HIS A 102 8.06 15.61 14.56
C HIS A 102 6.72 15.17 13.94
N MET A 103 6.51 15.43 12.64
CA MET A 103 5.29 15.03 11.92
C MET A 103 5.36 13.59 11.37
N PHE A 104 6.53 12.95 11.40
CA PHE A 104 6.79 11.63 10.80
C PHE A 104 7.37 10.62 11.80
N THR A 105 6.99 10.72 13.08
CA THR A 105 7.49 9.84 14.15
C THR A 105 6.96 8.41 14.08
N ASP A 106 5.82 8.18 13.42
CA ASP A 106 5.23 6.84 13.28
C ASP A 106 5.95 6.02 12.21
N ARG A 107 6.75 5.03 12.65
CA ARG A 107 7.41 4.06 11.76
C ARG A 107 6.55 2.81 11.59
N PRO A 108 6.31 2.32 10.36
CA PRO A 108 5.59 1.07 10.15
C PRO A 108 6.31 -0.11 10.84
N LEU A 109 5.59 -0.90 11.63
CA LEU A 109 6.15 -2.03 12.40
C LEU A 109 6.97 -3.02 11.55
N ILE A 110 6.67 -3.13 10.25
CA ILE A 110 7.36 -4.02 9.30
C ILE A 110 8.81 -3.57 9.05
N SER A 111 9.16 -2.29 9.24
CA SER A 111 10.57 -1.84 9.12
C SER A 111 11.43 -2.20 10.32
N ASN A 112 10.83 -2.53 11.47
CA ASN A 112 11.58 -2.78 12.72
C ASN A 112 12.10 -4.22 12.80
N ALA A 113 11.38 -5.18 12.21
CA ALA A 113 11.68 -6.60 12.37
C ALA A 113 12.92 -7.09 11.60
N SER A 114 13.44 -6.33 10.63
CA SER A 114 14.49 -6.81 9.71
C SER A 114 15.91 -6.33 10.02
N HIS A 115 16.09 -5.34 10.90
CA HIS A 115 17.42 -4.81 11.22
C HIS A 115 17.72 -4.87 12.72
N PRO A 116 18.81 -5.53 13.16
CA PRO A 116 19.16 -5.67 14.59
C PRO A 116 19.22 -4.34 15.35
N ILE A 117 19.69 -3.30 14.66
CA ILE A 117 19.86 -1.94 15.20
C ILE A 117 18.51 -1.26 15.45
N ALA A 118 17.48 -1.52 14.63
CA ALA A 118 16.17 -0.91 14.79
C ALA A 118 15.49 -1.40 16.09
N ASN A 119 15.61 -2.69 16.39
CA ASN A 119 15.12 -3.27 17.65
C ASN A 119 15.87 -2.73 18.87
N GLN A 120 17.18 -2.48 18.75
CA GLN A 120 17.96 -1.87 19.84
C GLN A 120 17.55 -0.42 20.10
N MET A 121 17.28 0.37 19.06
CA MET A 121 16.82 1.75 19.20
C MET A 121 15.44 1.84 19.89
N VAL A 122 14.51 0.95 19.52
CA VAL A 122 13.19 0.87 20.19
C VAL A 122 13.33 0.49 21.66
N ALA A 123 14.20 -0.48 21.98
CA ALA A 123 14.45 -0.90 23.36
C ALA A 123 15.15 0.17 24.22
N MET A 124 15.96 1.05 23.62
CA MET A 124 16.55 2.19 24.32
C MET A 124 15.52 3.30 24.58
N ALA A 125 14.61 3.54 23.63
CA ALA A 125 13.58 4.57 23.77
C ALA A 125 12.47 4.22 24.78
N THR A 126 12.19 2.92 25.01
CA THR A 126 11.21 2.47 26.01
C THR A 126 11.77 2.30 27.42
N ARG A 127 13.08 2.52 27.60
CA ARG A 127 13.79 2.43 28.88
C ARG A 127 14.09 3.79 29.52
N GLY A 128 13.52 4.87 28.99
CA GLY A 128 13.61 6.23 29.53
C GLY A 128 12.29 6.69 30.13
#